data_AF-A0A8H8A1X8-F1
#
_entry.id   AF-A0A8H8A1X8-F1
#
_cell.length_a   1.000
_cell.length_b   1.000
_cell.length_c   1.000
_cell.angle_alpha   90.00
_cell.angle_beta   90.00
_cell.angle_gamma   90.00
#
_symmetry.space_group_name_H-M   'P 1'
#
loop_
_entity.id
_entity.type
_entity.pdbx_description
1 polymer ?
#
loop_
_entity_poly.entity_id
_entity_poly.type
_entity_poly.pdbx_seq_one_letter_code
_entity_poly.pdbx_strand_id
1 'polypeptide(L)' 'MDRWATTKYGVIPREHWSYPDWINVTEADAARAKMEAEKVIYGGSLSYRHMCRFNSGFFFRHELLKDYEFYWR' A
#
# COMPACT_ATOMS: atom_id res chain seq x y z
N MET A 1 17.02 18.69 -28.49
CA MET A 1 16.24 17.45 -28.28
C MET A 1 16.64 16.90 -26.93
N ASP A 2 15.79 17.07 -25.91
CA ASP A 2 16.03 16.49 -24.60
C ASP A 2 15.91 14.97 -24.68
N ARG A 3 16.95 14.26 -24.21
CA ARG A 3 17.10 12.79 -24.33
C ARG A 3 16.76 12.06 -23.03
N TRP A 4 16.08 12.71 -22.09
CA TRP A 4 15.83 12.18 -20.74
C TRP A 4 14.36 11.86 -20.54
N ALA A 5 14.09 10.82 -19.74
CA ALA A 5 12.73 10.49 -19.33
C ALA A 5 12.22 11.47 -18.26
N THR A 6 10.93 11.78 -18.31
CA THR A 6 10.24 12.62 -17.31
C THR A 6 9.98 11.82 -16.03
N THR A 7 10.20 12.43 -14.87
CA THR A 7 9.90 11.84 -13.56
C THR A 7 8.71 12.54 -12.88
N LYS A 8 7.93 11.79 -12.10
CA LYS A 8 6.82 12.28 -11.28
C LYS A 8 6.96 11.71 -9.87
N TYR A 9 6.69 12.51 -8.85
CA TYR A 9 6.73 12.12 -7.44
C TYR A 9 5.38 12.43 -6.79
N GLY A 10 4.80 11.47 -6.09
CA GLY A 10 3.48 11.60 -5.46
C GLY A 10 3.45 11.04 -4.06
N VAL A 11 2.56 11.56 -3.24
CA VAL A 11 2.30 11.07 -1.89
C VAL A 11 1.03 10.24 -1.92
N ILE A 12 1.08 9.02 -1.41
CA ILE A 12 -0.11 8.15 -1.33
C ILE A 12 -1.13 8.81 -0.39
N PRO A 13 -2.39 9.03 -0.82
CA PRO A 13 -3.44 9.57 0.03
C PRO A 13 -3.70 8.68 1.25
N ARG A 14 -4.07 9.29 2.38
CA ARG A 14 -4.26 8.59 3.66
C ARG A 14 -5.29 7.47 3.54
N GLU A 15 -6.40 7.70 2.86
CA GLU A 15 -7.48 6.74 2.61
C GLU A 15 -7.01 5.47 1.87
N HIS A 16 -5.95 5.58 1.05
CA HIS A 16 -5.35 4.46 0.36
C HIS A 16 -4.28 3.77 1.21
N TRP A 17 -3.71 4.45 2.21
CA TRP A 17 -2.69 3.96 3.14
C TRP A 17 -3.12 4.04 4.62
N SER A 18 -4.32 3.53 4.91
CA SER A 18 -4.82 3.41 6.27
C SER A 18 -5.73 2.20 6.41
N TYR A 19 -6.17 1.95 7.64
CA TYR A 19 -7.37 1.15 7.85
C TYR A 19 -8.58 1.89 7.26
N PRO A 20 -9.45 1.19 6.52
CA PRO A 20 -10.79 1.70 6.24
C PRO A 20 -11.67 1.58 7.49
N ASP A 21 -12.71 2.39 7.58
CA ASP A 21 -13.52 2.58 8.80
C ASP A 21 -14.25 1.32 9.28
N TRP A 22 -14.47 0.35 8.39
CA TRP A 22 -15.12 -0.92 8.73
C TRP A 22 -14.17 -1.98 9.33
N ILE A 23 -12.87 -1.68 9.48
CA ILE A 23 -11.92 -2.60 10.11
C ILE A 23 -11.86 -2.35 11.61
N ASN A 24 -12.12 -3.40 12.39
CA ASN A 24 -11.81 -3.41 13.81
C ASN A 24 -10.28 -3.46 14.01
N VAL A 25 -9.70 -2.33 14.41
CA VAL A 25 -8.24 -2.19 14.61
C VAL A 25 -7.74 -3.10 15.72
N THR A 26 -8.50 -3.29 16.80
CA THR A 26 -8.09 -4.16 17.92
C THR A 26 -7.96 -5.62 17.48
N GLU A 27 -8.90 -6.12 16.67
CA GLU A 27 -8.81 -7.47 16.10
C GLU A 27 -7.64 -7.61 15.11
N ALA A 28 -7.44 -6.58 14.26
CA ALA A 28 -6.33 -6.56 13.33
C ALA A 28 -4.97 -6.58 14.05
N ASP A 29 -4.85 -5.88 15.17
CA ASP A 29 -3.63 -5.84 15.99
C ASP A 29 -3.36 -7.18 16.66
N ALA A 30 -4.40 -7.81 17.22
CA ALA A 30 -4.29 -9.16 17.81
C ALA A 30 -3.86 -10.21 16.76
N ALA A 31 -4.44 -10.16 15.56
CA ALA A 31 -4.06 -11.05 14.47
C ALA A 31 -2.60 -10.84 14.03
N ARG A 32 -2.14 -9.59 13.98
CA ARG A 32 -0.74 -9.26 13.65
C ARG A 32 0.24 -9.75 14.72
N ALA A 33 -0.09 -9.56 16.00
CA ALA A 33 0.72 -10.08 17.11
C ALA A 33 0.82 -11.61 17.08
N LYS A 34 -0.28 -12.31 16.77
CA LYS A 34 -0.26 -13.78 16.58
C LYS A 34 0.68 -14.19 15.44
N MET A 35 0.58 -13.55 14.27
CA MET A 35 1.45 -13.85 13.12
C MET A 35 2.93 -13.59 13.43
N GLU A 36 3.24 -12.55 14.21
CA GLU A 36 4.59 -12.26 14.68
C GLU A 36 5.11 -13.36 15.63
N ALA A 37 4.31 -13.81 16.59
CA ALA A 37 4.66 -14.90 17.49
C ALA A 37 4.90 -16.23 16.76
N GLU A 38 4.13 -16.49 15.69
CA GLU A 38 4.28 -17.63 14.78
C GLU A 38 5.48 -17.49 13.83
N LYS A 39 6.25 -16.40 13.92
CA LYS A 39 7.41 -16.09 13.07
C LYS A 39 7.07 -16.00 11.59
N VAL A 40 5.84 -15.60 11.26
CA VAL A 40 5.46 -15.29 9.88
C VAL A 40 6.27 -14.06 9.44
N ILE A 41 6.92 -14.16 8.28
CA ILE A 41 7.71 -13.06 7.72
C ILE A 41 6.82 -11.82 7.57
N TYR A 42 7.24 -10.70 8.17
CA TYR A 42 6.48 -9.45 8.27
C TYR A 42 5.11 -9.57 8.98
N GLY A 43 4.91 -10.62 9.78
CA GLY A 43 3.68 -10.94 10.53
C GLY A 43 3.07 -9.72 11.23
N GLY A 44 3.87 -9.07 12.08
CA GLY A 44 3.48 -7.92 12.89
C GLY A 44 3.44 -6.57 12.16
N SER A 45 4.00 -6.46 10.95
CA SER A 45 4.26 -5.17 10.30
C SER A 45 3.00 -4.51 9.73
N LEU A 46 2.56 -3.39 10.32
CA LEU A 46 1.42 -2.61 9.82
C LEU A 46 1.68 -2.07 8.40
N SER A 47 2.85 -1.48 8.20
CA SER A 47 3.23 -0.88 6.92
C SER A 47 3.27 -1.92 5.81
N TYR A 48 3.66 -3.16 6.12
CA TYR A 48 3.61 -4.26 5.16
C TYR A 48 2.15 -4.62 4.79
N ARG A 49 1.22 -4.62 5.74
CA ARG A 49 -0.22 -4.84 5.44
C ARG A 49 -0.80 -3.71 4.59
N HIS A 50 -0.46 -2.46 4.89
CA HIS A 50 -0.87 -1.33 4.05
C HIS A 50 -0.25 -1.40 2.65
N MET A 51 1.02 -1.80 2.53
CA MET A 51 1.68 -2.03 1.24
C MET A 51 0.98 -3.11 0.41
N CYS A 52 0.63 -4.25 1.02
CA CYS A 52 -0.13 -5.30 0.35
C CYS A 52 -1.48 -4.77 -0.16
N ARG A 53 -2.27 -4.12 0.71
CA ARG A 53 -3.57 -3.52 0.34
C ARG A 53 -3.43 -2.49 -0.79
N PHE A 54 -2.45 -1.61 -0.71
CA PHE A 54 -2.21 -0.58 -1.71
C PHE A 54 -1.91 -1.18 -3.09
N ASN A 55 -1.01 -2.15 -3.15
CA ASN A 55 -0.65 -2.80 -4.41
C ASN A 55 -1.75 -3.71 -4.96
N SER A 56 -2.61 -4.28 -4.11
CA SER A 56 -3.73 -5.11 -4.56
C SER A 56 -4.92 -4.29 -5.09
N GLY A 57 -5.08 -3.02 -4.73
CA GLY A 57 -6.32 -2.30 -5.05
C GLY A 57 -6.26 -0.79 -5.29
N PHE A 58 -5.14 -0.12 -5.03
CA PHE A 58 -5.08 1.35 -5.03
C PHE A 58 -3.99 1.99 -5.89
N PHE A 59 -2.87 1.31 -6.16
CA PHE A 59 -1.76 1.96 -6.88
C PHE A 59 -2.21 2.55 -8.23
N PHE A 60 -2.97 1.79 -9.03
CA PHE A 60 -3.49 2.22 -10.34
C PHE A 60 -4.55 3.32 -10.26
N ARG A 61 -5.03 3.67 -9.05
CA ARG A 61 -5.98 4.78 -8.81
C ARG A 61 -5.29 6.09 -8.46
N HIS A 62 -3.96 6.08 -8.27
CA HIS A 62 -3.21 7.28 -7.95
C HIS A 62 -3.33 8.31 -9.08
N GLU A 63 -3.51 9.59 -8.76
CA GLU A 63 -3.77 10.65 -9.76
C GLU A 63 -2.70 10.75 -10.85
N LEU A 64 -1.42 10.58 -10.47
CA LEU A 64 -0.29 10.58 -11.39
C LEU A 64 -0.31 9.44 -12.42
N LEU A 65 -1.11 8.40 -12.19
CA LEU A 65 -1.23 7.24 -13.07
C LEU A 65 -2.50 7.28 -13.94
N LYS A 66 -3.37 8.29 -13.80
CA LYS A 66 -4.63 8.41 -14.57
C LYS A 66 -4.42 8.43 -16.10
N ASP A 67 -3.28 8.94 -16.55
CA ASP A 67 -2.95 9.06 -17.97
C ASP A 67 -2.24 7.83 -18.55
N TYR A 68 -2.10 6.74 -17.78
CA TYR A 68 -1.36 5.54 -18.19
C TYR A 68 -2.25 4.30 -18.16
N GLU A 69 -2.18 3.51 -19.22
CA GLU A 69 -2.85 2.21 -19.31
C GLU A 69 -1.96 1.05 -18.80
N PHE A 70 -0.65 1.16 -19.00
CA PHE A 70 0.32 0.15 -18.63
C PHE A 70 1.31 0.69 -17.61
N TYR A 71 1.76 -0.19 -16.71
CA TYR A 71 2.81 0.09 -15.75
C TYR A 71 3.79 -1.08 -15.71
N TRP A 72 5.05 -0.77 -15.38
CA TRP A 72 6.05 -1.77 -15.03
C TRP A 72 6.48 -1.48 -13.59
N ARG A 73 6.22 -2.44 -12.70
CA ARG A 73 6.67 -2.41 -11.30
C ARG A 73 7.98 -3.15 -11.10
#